data_AF-A0A6L7XJY6-F1
#
_entry.id   AF-A0A6L7XJY6-F1
#
_cell.length_a   1.000
_cell.length_b   1.000
_cell.length_c   1.000
_cell.angle_alpha   90.00
_cell.angle_beta   90.00
_cell.angle_gamma   90.00
#
_symmetry.space_group_name_H-M   'P 1'
#
loop_
_entity.id
_entity.type
_entity.pdbx_description
1 polymer ?
#
loop_
_entity_poly.entity_id
_entity_poly.type
_entity_poly.pdbx_seq_one_letter_code
_entity_poly.pdbx_strand_id
1 'polypeptide(L)'
;GFVFERDYKLEDARRWNTRVPRELFLASTGVEEFPAVLAPYVDADVLHLACNSEIRYRLRGVAVRQRAEWGQREPDGGGDAHRMTVRGEHATVVAHRGPETGFRSELHVVPRDSAPGFGMRLSERLAAWGAERPGLSRRLSVLGHEIVIPTALLTPHEAHFPMVLDDFLDLLDSGDWPAALAARIRSRYVVLARAQEHCAAGRD
;
A
#
# COMPACT_ATOMS: atom_id res chain seq x y z
N GLY A 1 24.69 8.13 -0.72
CA GLY A 1 23.69 7.71 -1.71
C GLY A 1 23.10 6.35 -1.36
N PHE A 2 21.90 6.04 -1.88
CA PHE A 2 21.28 4.72 -1.76
C PHE A 2 22.00 3.70 -2.65
N VAL A 3 22.34 2.54 -2.09
CA VAL A 3 22.94 1.42 -2.82
C VAL A 3 22.14 0.17 -2.50
N PHE A 4 21.40 -0.35 -3.48
CA PHE A 4 20.42 -1.41 -3.24
C PHE A 4 21.01 -2.61 -2.52
N GLU A 5 22.18 -3.11 -2.95
CA GLU A 5 22.77 -4.34 -2.37
C GLU A 5 23.29 -4.20 -0.96
N ARG A 6 23.56 -2.97 -0.53
CA ARG A 6 23.97 -2.67 0.85
C ARG A 6 22.76 -2.31 1.71
N ASP A 7 21.83 -1.54 1.15
CA ASP A 7 20.77 -0.89 1.89
C ASP A 7 19.49 -1.76 1.94
N TYR A 8 19.36 -2.80 1.12
CA TYR A 8 18.22 -3.72 1.09
C TYR A 8 18.64 -5.14 1.50
N LYS A 9 17.86 -5.75 2.38
CA LYS A 9 17.99 -7.18 2.73
C LYS A 9 16.60 -7.81 2.78
N LEU A 10 16.34 -8.79 1.90
CA LEU A 10 15.16 -9.63 2.00
C LEU A 10 15.27 -10.47 3.28
N GLU A 11 14.19 -10.52 4.07
CA GLU A 11 14.10 -11.37 5.27
C GLU A 11 13.24 -12.59 4.98
N ASP A 12 12.06 -12.39 4.39
CA ASP A 12 11.15 -13.47 4.00
C ASP A 12 10.19 -13.00 2.92
N ALA A 13 9.69 -13.92 2.11
CA ALA A 13 8.62 -13.68 1.17
C ALA A 13 7.75 -14.92 1.04
N ARG A 14 6.43 -14.72 0.97
CA ARG A 14 5.47 -15.79 0.76
C ARG A 14 4.40 -15.38 -0.23
N ARG A 15 3.89 -16.38 -0.95
CA ARG A 15 2.72 -16.27 -1.84
C ARG A 15 1.73 -17.36 -1.51
N TRP A 16 0.45 -17.07 -1.69
CA TRP A 16 -0.61 -18.05 -1.51
C TRP A 16 -1.77 -17.79 -2.45
N ASN A 17 -2.60 -18.81 -2.61
CA ASN A 17 -3.64 -18.83 -3.62
C ASN A 17 -4.97 -18.33 -3.07
N THR A 18 -5.72 -17.61 -3.90
CA THR A 18 -7.16 -17.48 -3.75
C THR A 18 -7.81 -18.56 -4.60
N ARG A 19 -8.71 -19.32 -4.00
CA ARG A 19 -9.49 -20.35 -4.70
C ARG A 19 -10.60 -19.67 -5.48
N VAL A 20 -10.67 -19.91 -6.78
CA VAL A 20 -11.66 -19.31 -7.69
C VAL A 20 -12.46 -20.43 -8.34
N PRO A 21 -13.67 -20.74 -7.83
CA PRO A 21 -14.56 -21.71 -8.47
C PRO A 21 -14.97 -21.26 -9.87
N ARG A 22 -15.34 -22.21 -10.74
CA ARG A 22 -15.79 -21.93 -12.12
C ARG A 22 -16.85 -20.84 -12.21
N GLU A 23 -17.85 -20.85 -11.32
CA GLU A 23 -18.91 -19.85 -11.26
C GLU A 23 -18.38 -18.42 -11.03
N LEU A 24 -17.41 -18.28 -10.12
CA LEU A 24 -16.77 -16.99 -9.84
C LEU A 24 -15.88 -16.55 -11.01
N PHE A 25 -15.17 -17.49 -11.63
CA PHE A 25 -14.37 -17.23 -12.82
C PHE A 25 -15.24 -16.71 -13.97
N LEU A 26 -16.36 -17.38 -14.26
CA LEU A 26 -17.33 -16.94 -15.26
C LEU A 26 -17.90 -15.56 -14.90
N ALA A 27 -18.32 -15.35 -13.65
CA ALA A 27 -18.87 -14.07 -13.23
C ALA A 27 -17.87 -12.91 -13.38
N SER A 28 -16.58 -13.16 -13.14
CA SER A 28 -15.53 -12.12 -13.20
C SER A 28 -15.00 -11.89 -14.62
N THR A 29 -15.01 -12.91 -15.48
CA THR A 29 -14.32 -12.86 -16.79
C THR A 29 -15.26 -12.92 -17.98
N GLY A 30 -16.48 -13.42 -17.80
CA GLY A 30 -17.41 -13.75 -18.88
C GLY A 30 -17.06 -15.04 -19.64
N VAL A 31 -16.00 -15.76 -19.25
CA VAL A 31 -15.54 -16.98 -19.92
C VAL A 31 -16.05 -18.22 -19.18
N GLU A 32 -16.72 -19.12 -19.91
CA GLU A 32 -17.44 -20.27 -19.34
C GLU A 32 -16.53 -21.40 -18.82
N GLU A 33 -15.39 -21.60 -19.47
CA GLU A 33 -14.41 -22.64 -19.13
C GLU A 33 -13.05 -22.02 -18.84
N PHE A 34 -12.26 -22.68 -17.98
CA PHE A 34 -10.88 -22.25 -17.76
C PHE A 34 -10.08 -22.38 -19.07
N PRO A 35 -9.45 -21.31 -19.56
CA PRO A 35 -8.57 -21.41 -20.72
C PRO A 35 -7.46 -22.43 -20.49
N ALA A 36 -7.03 -23.13 -21.55
CA ALA A 36 -6.04 -24.22 -21.45
C ALA A 36 -4.73 -23.82 -20.74
N VAL A 37 -4.32 -22.56 -20.86
CA VAL A 37 -3.13 -22.01 -20.18
C VAL A 37 -3.24 -22.04 -18.64
N LEU A 38 -4.46 -22.06 -18.10
CA LEU A 38 -4.70 -22.13 -16.66
C LEU A 38 -4.76 -23.55 -16.12
N ALA A 39 -4.80 -24.59 -16.99
CA ALA A 39 -4.95 -25.97 -16.57
C ALA A 39 -3.94 -26.43 -15.47
N PRO A 40 -2.66 -26.02 -15.48
CA PRO A 40 -1.72 -26.38 -14.41
C PRO A 40 -2.07 -25.81 -13.03
N TYR A 41 -2.98 -24.85 -12.95
CA TYR A 41 -3.41 -24.18 -11.73
C TYR A 41 -4.85 -24.53 -11.34
N VAL A 42 -5.51 -25.43 -12.08
CA VAL A 42 -6.88 -25.86 -11.80
C VAL A 42 -6.85 -27.26 -11.18
N ASP A 43 -7.55 -27.42 -10.06
CA ASP A 43 -7.79 -28.71 -9.42
C ASP A 43 -9.28 -28.81 -9.05
N ALA A 44 -9.93 -29.92 -9.41
CA ALA A 44 -11.36 -30.18 -9.17
C ALA A 44 -12.28 -28.98 -9.47
N ASP A 45 -12.21 -28.42 -10.68
CA ASP A 45 -12.97 -27.24 -11.15
C ASP A 45 -12.76 -25.94 -10.35
N VAL A 46 -11.63 -25.85 -9.62
CA VAL A 46 -11.24 -24.66 -8.87
C VAL A 46 -9.88 -24.17 -9.36
N LEU A 47 -9.82 -22.91 -9.80
CA LEU A 47 -8.56 -22.23 -10.10
C LEU A 47 -7.89 -21.80 -8.81
N HIS A 48 -6.66 -22.26 -8.59
CA HIS A 48 -5.79 -21.87 -7.49
C HIS A 48 -4.93 -20.66 -7.90
N LEU A 49 -5.54 -19.47 -7.90
CA LEU A 49 -4.90 -18.24 -8.39
C LEU A 49 -3.90 -17.70 -7.36
N ALA A 50 -2.60 -17.74 -7.68
CA ALA A 50 -1.52 -17.24 -6.82
C ALA A 50 -1.43 -15.70 -6.78
N CYS A 51 -2.46 -15.00 -6.34
CA CYS A 51 -2.56 -13.54 -6.36
C CYS A 51 -2.21 -12.85 -5.03
N ASN A 52 -2.00 -13.59 -3.95
CA ASN A 52 -1.69 -13.00 -2.64
C ASN A 52 -0.21 -13.07 -2.32
N SER A 53 0.30 -12.08 -1.58
CA SER A 53 1.71 -12.05 -1.18
C SER A 53 1.97 -11.29 0.11
N GLU A 54 3.07 -11.64 0.75
CA GLU A 54 3.70 -10.86 1.82
C GLU A 54 5.20 -10.84 1.60
N ILE A 55 5.81 -9.66 1.75
CA ILE A 55 7.25 -9.45 1.65
C ILE A 55 7.71 -8.78 2.95
N ARG A 56 8.72 -9.37 3.59
CA ARG A 56 9.42 -8.83 4.75
C ARG A 56 10.85 -8.55 4.38
N TYR A 57 11.31 -7.33 4.62
CA TYR A 57 12.66 -6.92 4.28
C TYR A 57 13.14 -5.80 5.18
N ARG A 58 14.46 -5.58 5.20
CA ARG A 58 15.08 -4.39 5.78
C ARG A 58 15.48 -3.42 4.71
N LEU A 59 15.19 -2.15 4.95
CA LEU A 59 15.66 -1.03 4.16
C LEU A 59 16.44 -0.08 5.08
N ARG A 60 17.76 -0.03 4.94
CA ARG A 60 18.67 0.72 5.81
C ARG A 60 18.46 0.45 7.29
N GLY A 61 18.30 -0.84 7.62
CA GLY A 61 18.05 -1.31 9.00
C GLY A 61 16.58 -1.23 9.45
N VAL A 62 15.73 -0.45 8.77
CA VAL A 62 14.30 -0.34 9.07
C VAL A 62 13.57 -1.58 8.56
N ALA A 63 12.86 -2.28 9.45
CA ALA A 63 12.03 -3.42 9.09
C ALA A 63 10.76 -2.95 8.35
N VAL A 64 10.49 -3.55 7.21
CA VAL A 64 9.32 -3.27 6.38
C VAL A 64 8.56 -4.56 6.13
N ARG A 65 7.24 -4.50 6.29
CA ARG A 65 6.31 -5.57 5.92
C ARG A 65 5.29 -5.01 4.95
N GLN A 66 5.19 -5.62 3.77
CA GLN A 66 4.17 -5.33 2.77
C GLN A 66 3.33 -6.59 2.55
N ARG A 67 2.01 -6.44 2.52
CA ARG A 67 1.07 -7.55 2.32
C ARG A 67 -0.03 -7.08 1.36
N ALA A 68 -0.32 -7.89 0.36
CA ALA A 68 -1.38 -7.66 -0.60
C ALA A 68 -2.23 -8.92 -0.72
N GLU A 69 -3.55 -8.75 -0.66
CA GLU A 69 -4.52 -9.83 -0.71
C GLU A 69 -5.63 -9.49 -1.70
N TRP A 70 -6.05 -10.51 -2.44
CA TRP A 70 -7.13 -10.48 -3.41
C TRP A 70 -8.13 -11.56 -3.01
N GLY A 71 -9.17 -11.15 -2.29
CA GLY A 71 -10.28 -12.03 -1.92
C GLY A 71 -11.11 -12.44 -3.14
N GLN A 72 -12.04 -13.38 -2.94
CA GLN A 72 -12.97 -13.79 -3.99
C GLN A 72 -13.97 -12.68 -4.36
N ARG A 73 -14.36 -11.87 -3.38
CA ARG A 73 -15.34 -10.78 -3.50
C ARG A 73 -14.93 -9.65 -2.57
N GLU A 74 -15.54 -8.49 -2.78
CA GLU A 74 -15.43 -7.37 -1.86
C GLU A 74 -15.96 -7.76 -0.47
N PRO A 75 -15.39 -7.19 0.61
CA PRO A 75 -15.95 -7.34 1.95
C PRO A 75 -17.34 -6.71 2.06
N ASP A 76 -18.11 -7.15 3.06
CA ASP A 76 -19.39 -6.52 3.40
C ASP A 76 -19.22 -5.01 3.65
N GLY A 77 -20.08 -4.20 3.03
CA GLY A 77 -19.97 -2.74 3.01
C GLY A 77 -19.14 -2.16 1.85
N GLY A 78 -18.51 -3.03 1.06
CA GLY A 78 -17.93 -2.73 -0.26
C GLY A 78 -16.54 -2.09 -0.25
N GLY A 79 -15.77 -2.31 -1.31
CA GLY A 79 -14.48 -1.67 -1.56
C GLY A 79 -13.26 -2.21 -0.81
N ASP A 80 -12.08 -1.70 -1.18
CA ASP A 80 -10.80 -2.21 -0.69
C ASP A 80 -10.43 -1.77 0.74
N ALA A 81 -9.93 -2.70 1.54
CA ALA A 81 -9.30 -2.37 2.81
C ALA A 81 -7.85 -1.93 2.61
N HIS A 82 -7.42 -0.89 3.33
CA HIS A 82 -6.04 -0.44 3.35
C HIS A 82 -5.61 -0.14 4.78
N ARG A 83 -4.41 -0.61 5.15
CA ARG A 83 -3.81 -0.28 6.44
C ARG A 83 -2.31 -0.05 6.29
N MET A 84 -1.86 1.09 6.78
CA MET A 84 -0.45 1.47 6.86
C MET A 84 -0.11 1.80 8.31
N THR A 85 1.05 1.36 8.76
CA THR A 85 1.57 1.69 10.10
C THR A 85 3.04 2.05 9.98
N VAL A 86 3.37 3.31 10.30
CA VAL A 86 4.76 3.79 10.36
C VAL A 86 5.09 4.10 11.80
N ARG A 87 6.16 3.48 12.29
CA ARG A 87 6.61 3.62 13.67
C ARG A 87 7.83 4.54 13.69
N GLY A 88 7.65 5.75 14.19
CA GLY A 88 8.74 6.67 14.52
C GLY A 88 9.18 6.53 15.97
N GLU A 89 10.14 7.38 16.37
CA GLU A 89 10.67 7.44 17.73
C GLU A 89 9.65 7.97 18.74
N HIS A 90 8.88 9.00 18.38
CA HIS A 90 7.93 9.66 19.28
C HIS A 90 6.47 9.27 19.07
N ALA A 91 6.14 8.73 17.90
CA ALA A 91 4.76 8.40 17.54
C ALA A 91 4.69 7.29 16.50
N THR A 92 3.51 6.68 16.41
CA THR A 92 3.11 5.78 15.33
C THR A 92 2.04 6.47 14.49
N VAL A 93 2.27 6.54 13.18
CA VAL A 93 1.27 6.99 12.22
C VAL A 93 0.51 5.77 11.71
N VAL A 94 -0.81 5.80 11.81
CA VAL A 94 -1.70 4.73 11.34
C VAL A 94 -2.65 5.33 10.32
N ALA A 95 -2.58 4.86 9.07
CA ALA A 95 -3.60 5.15 8.07
C ALA A 95 -4.48 3.91 7.89
N HIS A 96 -5.78 4.10 7.78
CA HIS A 96 -6.72 3.00 7.87
C HIS A 96 -8.00 3.24 7.08
N ARG A 97 -8.40 2.24 6.30
CA ARG A 97 -9.68 2.15 5.59
C ARG A 97 -10.15 0.70 5.63
N GLY A 98 -11.37 0.45 6.07
CA GLY A 98 -11.95 -0.90 6.10
C GLY A 98 -13.39 -0.91 6.62
N PRO A 99 -13.99 -2.10 6.77
CA PRO A 99 -15.35 -2.25 7.32
C PRO A 99 -15.55 -1.50 8.65
N GLU A 100 -14.54 -1.52 9.52
CA GLU A 100 -14.57 -0.87 10.83
C GLU A 100 -14.53 0.67 10.78
N THR A 101 -14.13 1.25 9.64
CA THR A 101 -14.20 2.71 9.39
C THR A 101 -15.34 3.09 8.45
N GLY A 102 -16.20 2.13 8.08
CA GLY A 102 -17.19 2.32 7.03
C GLY A 102 -16.55 2.71 5.69
N PHE A 103 -15.36 2.18 5.41
CA PHE A 103 -14.55 2.46 4.22
C PHE A 103 -14.17 3.93 4.02
N ARG A 104 -14.20 4.72 5.09
CA ARG A 104 -13.61 6.05 5.13
C ARG A 104 -12.12 5.94 5.46
N SER A 105 -11.30 6.72 4.77
CA SER A 105 -9.87 6.83 5.09
C SER A 105 -9.67 7.66 6.36
N GLU A 106 -9.11 7.04 7.37
CA GLU A 106 -8.75 7.66 8.65
C GLU A 106 -7.23 7.71 8.79
N LEU A 107 -6.70 8.79 9.38
CA LEU A 107 -5.29 8.98 9.66
C LEU A 107 -5.12 9.33 11.13
N HIS A 108 -4.37 8.52 11.87
CA HIS A 108 -4.09 8.72 13.28
C HIS A 108 -2.60 8.88 13.55
N VAL A 109 -2.29 9.73 14.52
CA VAL A 109 -0.98 9.89 15.12
C VAL A 109 -1.08 9.47 16.59
N VAL A 110 -0.50 8.31 16.88
CA VAL A 110 -0.50 7.67 18.20
C VAL A 110 0.82 7.99 18.89
N PRO A 111 0.85 8.87 19.90
CA PRO A 111 2.08 9.15 20.64
C PRO A 111 2.57 7.88 21.35
N ARG A 112 3.89 7.64 21.35
CA ARG A 112 4.48 6.51 22.08
C ARG A 112 4.56 6.76 23.58
N ASP A 113 4.81 8.01 23.94
CA ASP A 113 4.88 8.47 25.32
C ASP A 113 3.85 9.58 25.54
N SER A 114 3.36 9.68 26.77
CA SER A 114 2.45 10.74 27.23
C SER A 114 3.13 12.10 27.39
N ALA A 115 4.14 12.41 26.56
CA ALA A 115 4.94 13.62 26.67
C ALA A 115 4.03 14.85 26.69
N PRO A 116 4.09 15.69 27.74
CA PRO A 116 3.27 16.89 27.84
C PRO A 116 3.37 17.74 26.56
N GLY A 117 2.21 18.25 26.11
CA GLY A 117 2.13 19.12 24.94
C GLY A 117 2.29 18.43 23.57
N PHE A 118 2.30 17.10 23.47
CA PHE A 118 2.35 16.41 22.17
C PHE A 118 1.27 16.91 21.21
N GLY A 119 0.01 16.97 21.68
CA GLY A 119 -1.10 17.46 20.87
C GLY A 119 -0.93 18.91 20.41
N MET A 120 -0.32 19.78 21.21
CA MET A 120 -0.06 21.17 20.83
C MET A 120 0.97 21.24 19.71
N ARG A 121 2.11 20.53 19.87
CA ARG A 121 3.14 20.43 18.84
C ARG A 121 2.59 19.83 17.54
N LEU A 122 1.72 18.83 17.63
CA LEU A 122 1.06 18.26 16.45
C LEU A 122 0.17 19.31 15.75
N SER A 123 -0.63 20.07 16.50
CA SER A 123 -1.44 21.15 15.94
C SER A 123 -0.61 22.23 15.25
N GLU A 124 0.51 22.65 15.86
CA GLU A 124 1.44 23.62 15.27
C GLU A 124 2.04 23.10 13.96
N ARG A 125 2.40 21.81 13.90
CA ARG A 125 2.91 21.19 12.66
C ARG A 125 1.87 21.11 11.56
N LEU A 126 0.62 20.80 11.89
CA LEU A 126 -0.47 20.81 10.91
C LEU A 126 -0.73 22.24 10.39
N ALA A 127 -0.72 23.23 11.28
CA ALA A 127 -0.90 24.64 10.92
C ALA A 127 0.23 25.15 9.99
N ALA A 128 1.46 24.69 10.20
CA ALA A 128 2.59 25.03 9.32
C ALA A 128 2.41 24.54 7.88
N TRP A 129 1.56 23.54 7.63
CA TRP A 129 1.19 23.08 6.28
C TRP A 129 -0.02 23.82 5.69
N GLY A 130 -0.60 24.79 6.41
CA GLY A 130 -1.87 25.42 6.01
C GLY A 130 -1.84 26.12 4.64
N ALA A 131 -0.68 26.58 4.18
CA ALA A 131 -0.54 27.19 2.85
C ALA A 131 -0.75 26.18 1.71
N GLU A 132 -0.24 24.95 1.87
CA GLU A 132 -0.36 23.88 0.86
C GLU A 132 -1.57 22.98 1.12
N ARG A 133 -2.00 22.87 2.37
CA ARG A 133 -3.05 21.96 2.84
C ARG A 133 -3.97 22.68 3.83
N PRO A 134 -4.79 23.63 3.33
CA PRO A 134 -5.66 24.42 4.19
C PRO A 134 -6.66 23.56 4.96
N GLY A 135 -6.86 23.89 6.23
CA GLY A 135 -7.89 23.28 7.08
C GLY A 135 -7.51 21.94 7.74
N LEU A 136 -6.26 21.48 7.60
CA LEU A 136 -5.79 20.34 8.39
C LEU A 136 -5.88 20.66 9.90
N SER A 137 -6.48 19.75 10.64
CA SER A 137 -6.56 19.86 12.10
C SER A 137 -6.51 18.48 12.75
N ARG A 138 -6.67 18.42 14.09
CA ARG A 138 -6.74 17.17 14.82
C ARG A 138 -7.90 17.13 15.79
N ARG A 139 -8.38 15.93 16.08
CA ARG A 139 -9.29 15.65 17.19
C ARG A 139 -8.76 14.48 18.02
N LEU A 140 -9.21 14.37 19.27
CA LEU A 140 -8.92 13.19 20.07
C LEU A 140 -9.76 12.01 19.57
N SER A 141 -9.17 10.82 19.62
CA SER A 141 -9.75 9.54 19.22
C SER A 141 -9.28 8.46 20.20
N VAL A 142 -9.90 7.28 20.16
CA VAL A 142 -9.50 6.14 21.01
C VAL A 142 -8.05 5.69 20.77
N LEU A 143 -7.51 5.94 19.58
CA LEU A 143 -6.13 5.61 19.22
C LEU A 143 -5.11 6.72 19.55
N GLY A 144 -5.55 7.92 19.94
CA GLY A 144 -4.69 9.09 20.09
C GLY A 144 -5.23 10.29 19.33
N HIS A 145 -4.47 10.85 18.39
CA HIS A 145 -4.89 12.01 17.60
C HIS A 145 -5.32 11.60 16.19
N GLU A 146 -6.58 11.80 15.85
CA GLU A 146 -7.04 11.69 14.46
C GLU A 146 -6.80 13.00 13.73
N ILE A 147 -6.25 12.91 12.53
CA ILE A 147 -6.06 14.05 11.63
C ILE A 147 -7.36 14.26 10.86
N VAL A 148 -7.96 15.44 11.01
CA VAL A 148 -9.13 15.85 10.28
C VAL A 148 -8.66 16.46 8.96
N ILE A 149 -8.97 15.78 7.86
CA ILE A 149 -8.63 16.19 6.50
C ILE A 149 -9.91 16.74 5.85
N PRO A 150 -9.96 18.03 5.48
CA PRO A 150 -11.11 18.60 4.79
C PRO A 150 -11.41 17.87 3.47
N THR A 151 -12.69 17.75 3.12
CA THR A 151 -13.12 17.10 1.87
C THR A 151 -12.50 17.73 0.63
N ALA A 152 -12.23 19.05 0.65
CA ALA A 152 -11.57 19.76 -0.45
C ALA A 152 -10.12 19.30 -0.72
N LEU A 153 -9.48 18.63 0.24
CA LEU A 153 -8.15 18.03 0.08
C LEU A 153 -8.22 16.55 -0.32
N LEU A 154 -9.42 15.97 -0.42
CA LEU A 154 -9.60 14.58 -0.85
C LEU A 154 -9.67 14.55 -2.36
N THR A 155 -8.75 13.78 -2.96
CA THR A 155 -8.69 13.56 -4.39
C THR A 155 -9.15 12.13 -4.70
N PRO A 156 -10.14 11.92 -5.58
CA PRO A 156 -10.60 10.59 -5.94
C PRO A 156 -9.50 9.82 -6.70
N HIS A 157 -9.59 8.49 -6.71
CA HIS A 157 -8.59 7.61 -7.32
C HIS A 157 -8.27 8.01 -8.77
N GLU A 158 -9.31 8.27 -9.55
CA GLU A 158 -9.23 8.58 -10.98
C GLU A 158 -8.52 9.91 -11.24
N ALA A 159 -8.64 10.87 -10.32
CA ALA A 159 -8.00 12.18 -10.45
C ALA A 159 -6.48 12.13 -10.22
N HIS A 160 -5.94 11.05 -9.63
CA HIS A 160 -4.50 10.87 -9.52
C HIS A 160 -3.83 10.47 -10.85
N PHE A 161 -4.55 9.83 -11.77
CA PHE A 161 -3.98 9.44 -13.07
C PHE A 161 -3.53 10.63 -13.94
N PRO A 162 -4.35 11.68 -14.16
CA PRO A 162 -3.90 12.85 -14.91
C PRO A 162 -2.71 13.54 -14.22
N MET A 163 -2.65 13.57 -12.89
CA MET A 163 -1.48 14.13 -12.19
C MET A 163 -0.18 13.37 -12.50
N VAL A 164 -0.24 12.03 -12.57
CA VAL A 164 0.93 11.22 -12.95
C VAL A 164 1.28 11.40 -14.43
N LEU A 165 0.28 11.63 -15.30
CA LEU A 165 0.51 11.97 -16.70
C LEU A 165 1.20 13.33 -16.83
N ASP A 166 0.73 14.34 -16.11
CA ASP A 166 1.31 15.69 -16.11
C ASP A 166 2.77 15.64 -15.64
N ASP A 167 3.06 14.96 -14.52
CA ASP A 167 4.44 14.72 -14.05
C ASP A 167 5.31 14.07 -15.13
N PHE A 168 4.76 13.16 -15.94
CA PHE A 168 5.49 12.50 -17.02
C PHE A 168 5.72 13.43 -18.22
N LEU A 169 4.74 14.23 -18.60
CA LEU A 169 4.86 15.21 -19.70
C LEU A 169 5.88 16.29 -19.34
N ASP A 170 5.91 16.76 -18.08
CA ASP A 170 6.92 17.70 -17.61
C ASP A 170 8.35 17.14 -17.74
N LEU A 171 8.57 15.85 -17.45
CA LEU A 171 9.85 15.17 -17.66
C LEU A 171 10.21 15.08 -19.15
N LEU A 172 9.22 14.85 -20.02
CA LEU A 172 9.43 14.78 -21.46
C LEU A 172 9.80 16.14 -22.04
N ASP A 173 9.09 17.20 -21.65
CA ASP A 173 9.28 18.56 -22.16
C ASP A 173 10.58 19.18 -21.65
N SER A 174 10.94 18.95 -20.38
CA SER A 174 12.21 19.41 -19.82
C SER A 174 13.40 18.61 -20.35
N GLY A 175 13.20 17.34 -20.71
CA GLY A 175 14.28 16.40 -21.01
C GLY A 175 15.12 16.00 -19.79
N ASP A 176 14.74 16.46 -18.59
CA ASP A 176 15.42 16.17 -17.35
C ASP A 176 14.90 14.84 -16.78
N TRP A 177 15.75 13.82 -16.75
CA TRP A 177 15.42 12.50 -16.22
C TRP A 177 16.12 12.26 -14.88
N PRO A 178 15.48 12.52 -13.72
CA PRO A 178 16.15 12.42 -12.43
C PRO A 178 16.65 11.00 -12.16
N ALA A 179 17.96 10.84 -12.00
CA ALA A 179 18.57 9.53 -11.69
C ALA A 179 17.98 8.89 -10.41
N ALA A 180 17.55 9.71 -9.44
CA ALA A 180 16.88 9.24 -8.23
C ALA A 180 15.51 8.61 -8.50
N LEU A 181 14.74 9.14 -9.46
CA LEU A 181 13.46 8.57 -9.88
C LEU A 181 13.68 7.20 -10.50
N ALA A 182 14.61 7.09 -11.45
CA ALA A 182 14.98 5.84 -12.09
C ALA A 182 15.48 4.79 -11.08
N ALA A 183 16.33 5.20 -10.11
CA ALA A 183 16.81 4.32 -9.07
C ALA A 183 15.68 3.80 -8.16
N ARG A 184 14.70 4.65 -7.80
CA ARG A 184 13.53 4.26 -7.00
C ARG A 184 12.64 3.26 -7.73
N ILE A 185 12.36 3.50 -9.02
CA ILE A 185 11.57 2.58 -9.85
C ILE A 185 12.28 1.22 -9.96
N ARG A 186 13.57 1.24 -10.32
CA ARG A 186 14.40 0.03 -10.41
C ARG A 186 14.39 -0.75 -9.09
N SER A 187 14.59 -0.06 -7.97
CA SER A 187 14.57 -0.69 -6.64
C SER A 187 13.25 -1.40 -6.38
N ARG A 188 12.10 -0.77 -6.69
CA ARG A 188 10.78 -1.40 -6.53
C ARG A 188 10.68 -2.71 -7.30
N TYR A 189 11.07 -2.73 -8.58
CA TYR A 189 11.03 -3.96 -9.38
C TYR A 189 12.00 -5.02 -8.90
N VAL A 190 13.21 -4.66 -8.46
CA VAL A 190 14.17 -5.62 -7.91
C VAL A 190 13.67 -6.26 -6.62
N VAL A 191 13.02 -5.49 -5.73
CA VAL A 191 12.37 -6.06 -4.52
C VAL A 191 11.33 -7.11 -4.90
N LEU A 192 10.47 -6.80 -5.86
CA LEU A 192 9.41 -7.72 -6.31
C LEU A 192 9.99 -8.98 -6.96
N ALA A 193 11.02 -8.83 -7.80
CA ALA A 193 11.70 -9.96 -8.45
C ALA A 193 12.36 -10.89 -7.43
N ARG A 194 13.14 -10.35 -6.48
CA ARG A 194 13.80 -11.14 -5.44
C ARG A 194 12.81 -11.86 -4.52
N ALA A 195 11.71 -11.20 -4.16
CA ALA A 195 10.66 -11.83 -3.37
C ALA A 195 10.02 -13.00 -4.13
N GLN A 196 9.82 -12.85 -5.44
CA GLN A 196 9.27 -13.89 -6.29
C GLN A 196 10.22 -15.09 -6.44
N GLU A 197 11.51 -14.84 -6.64
CA GLU A 197 12.57 -15.88 -6.67
C GLU A 197 12.62 -16.65 -5.35
N HIS A 198 12.59 -15.94 -4.21
CA HIS A 198 12.55 -16.55 -2.88
C HIS A 198 11.33 -17.46 -2.69
N CYS A 199 10.15 -17.01 -3.13
CA CYS A 199 8.93 -17.83 -3.10
C CYS A 199 8.99 -19.05 -4.04
N ALA A 200 9.81 -19.02 -5.09
CA ALA A 200 9.98 -20.16 -6.00
C ALA A 200 10.95 -21.19 -5.40
N ALA A 201 12.04 -20.75 -4.78
CA ALA A 201 13.03 -21.62 -4.15
C ALA A 201 12.52 -22.38 -2.92
N GLY A 202 11.50 -21.86 -2.23
CA GLY A 202 10.87 -22.53 -1.08
C GLY A 202 9.78 -23.55 -1.43
N ARG A 203 9.64 -23.96 -2.70
CA ARG A 203 8.65 -24.93 -3.18
C ARG A 203 9.23 -26.31 -3.53
N ASP A 204 10.53 -26.52 -3.28
CA ASP A 204 11.19 -27.83 -3.28
C ASP A 204 11.07 -28.50 -1.90
#